data_AF-A0A8X6LZI6-F1
#
_entry.id   AF-A0A8X6LZI6-F1
#
_cell.length_a   1.000
_cell.length_b   1.000
_cell.length_c   1.000
_cell.angle_alpha   90.00
_cell.angle_beta   90.00
_cell.angle_gamma   90.00
#
_symmetry.space_group_name_H-M   'P 1'
#
loop_
_entity.id
_entity.type
_entity.pdbx_description
1 polymer ?
#
loop_
_entity_poly.entity_id
_entity_poly.type
_entity_poly.pdbx_seq_one_letter_code
_entity_poly.pdbx_strand_id
1 'polypeptide(L)'
;AFYTDKHLAVCAPTGSGKTVIFELSIVRLLMLISDLGKISSRYKIVYMAPVKSLCNERFEDWQQKFEPLGAPCIQLTGDSNNEDYFELQKYTIILTTPEKWDRVTRVWRNNKNLVQMVKLLLIDEVHLLNEEERGATMEAALSRMKTIQAVLQGESMCKTTSEPSLRFVAASATFPNVEDTAEWLETPNCRGIAYKMNENLRPVQLRKVVLGYPCSDSLSEFRFDLSLSYKLGHVIQTYSEGKPTLVFCATRKSVVQTACILAKSTHFVKHSQHKQQLIECANRMHETKLRECILKGIGFHHAGLSLSDRRLMEEMFVRTHLQVLSKYLPHIL
;
A
#
# COMPACT_ATOMS: atom_id res chain seq x y z
N ALA A 1 17.72 8.88 0.45
CA ALA A 1 16.55 9.55 1.05
C ALA A 1 16.96 10.66 2.02
N PHE A 2 17.66 10.33 3.11
CA PHE A 2 17.98 11.28 4.19
C PHE A 2 19.04 12.34 3.85
N TYR A 3 20.14 11.97 3.18
CA TYR A 3 21.27 12.87 2.94
C TYR A 3 21.20 13.69 1.64
N THR A 4 20.03 13.80 1.02
CA THR A 4 19.87 14.55 -0.23
C THR A 4 18.48 15.15 -0.29
N ASP A 5 18.34 16.30 -0.95
CA ASP A 5 17.05 16.96 -1.21
C ASP A 5 16.59 16.79 -2.67
N LYS A 6 17.29 15.96 -3.44
CA LYS A 6 16.94 15.63 -4.82
C LYS A 6 15.63 14.83 -4.91
N HIS A 7 14.96 14.95 -6.06
CA HIS A 7 13.82 14.09 -6.36
C HIS A 7 14.30 12.63 -6.49
N LEU A 8 13.48 11.69 -6.05
CA LEU A 8 13.86 10.29 -5.97
C LEU A 8 12.75 9.42 -6.54
N ALA A 9 13.08 8.51 -7.45
CA ALA A 9 12.22 7.42 -7.88
C ALA A 9 12.90 6.09 -7.49
N VAL A 10 12.20 5.25 -6.74
CA VAL A 10 12.75 3.98 -6.24
C VAL A 10 11.91 2.81 -6.70
N CYS A 11 12.51 1.91 -7.48
CA CYS A 11 11.96 0.59 -7.73
C CYS A 11 12.57 -0.38 -6.71
N ALA A 12 11.76 -0.89 -5.78
CA ALA A 12 12.22 -1.82 -4.76
C ALA A 12 11.17 -2.90 -4.44
N PRO A 13 11.53 -4.21 -4.48
CA PRO A 13 10.59 -5.31 -4.29
C PRO A 13 9.75 -5.19 -3.01
N THR A 14 8.55 -5.73 -3.01
CA THR A 14 7.68 -5.74 -1.81
C THR A 14 8.37 -6.42 -0.63
N GLY A 15 8.42 -5.72 0.51
CA GLY A 15 9.15 -6.14 1.70
C GLY A 15 10.59 -5.62 1.79
N SER A 16 11.06 -4.79 0.86
CA SER A 16 12.41 -4.19 0.88
C SER A 16 12.48 -2.85 1.63
N GLY A 17 11.45 -2.49 2.40
CA GLY A 17 11.46 -1.28 3.24
C GLY A 17 11.16 0.04 2.52
N LYS A 18 10.31 0.04 1.48
CA LYS A 18 9.87 1.28 0.78
C LYS A 18 9.35 2.35 1.74
N THR A 19 8.58 1.94 2.76
CA THR A 19 8.05 2.84 3.80
C THR A 19 9.15 3.61 4.53
N VAL A 20 10.30 2.99 4.80
CA VAL A 20 11.43 3.64 5.47
C VAL A 20 12.02 4.76 4.60
N ILE A 21 12.00 4.62 3.28
CA ILE A 21 12.45 5.67 2.34
C ILE A 21 11.59 6.93 2.49
N PHE A 22 10.28 6.75 2.66
CA PHE A 22 9.35 7.83 2.93
C PHE A 22 9.59 8.46 4.29
N GLU A 23 9.69 7.65 5.35
CA GLU A 23 9.96 8.12 6.71
C GLU A 23 11.27 8.93 6.80
N LEU A 24 12.36 8.44 6.19
CA LEU A 24 13.62 9.17 6.13
C LEU A 24 13.51 10.50 5.38
N SER A 25 12.63 10.57 4.38
CA SER A 25 12.37 11.82 3.64
C SER A 25 11.57 12.82 4.47
N ILE A 26 10.63 12.33 5.29
CA ILE A 26 9.89 13.12 6.28
C ILE A 26 10.85 13.70 7.32
N VAL A 27 11.66 12.85 7.96
CA VAL A 27 12.62 13.28 8.99
C VAL A 27 13.60 14.30 8.42
N ARG A 28 14.10 14.09 7.19
CA ARG A 28 14.98 15.07 6.51
C ARG A 28 14.31 16.44 6.40
N LEU A 29 13.05 16.50 5.95
CA LEU A 29 12.33 17.78 5.86
C LEU A 29 12.14 18.41 7.24
N LEU A 30 11.74 17.65 8.26
CA LEU A 30 11.53 18.16 9.62
C LEU A 30 12.82 18.73 10.22
N MET A 31 13.96 18.06 10.00
CA MET A 31 15.26 18.57 10.43
C MET A 31 15.63 19.89 9.74
N LEU A 32 15.47 19.96 8.41
CA LEU A 32 15.70 21.21 7.68
C LEU A 32 14.84 22.36 8.21
N ILE A 33 13.58 22.10 8.57
CA ILE A 33 12.68 23.10 9.15
C ILE A 33 13.16 23.55 10.53
N SER A 34 13.56 22.60 11.38
CA SER A 34 14.07 22.85 12.73
C SER A 34 15.37 23.67 12.69
N ASP A 35 16.30 23.33 11.80
CA ASP A 35 17.58 24.04 11.62
C ASP A 35 17.36 25.48 11.16
N LEU A 36 16.30 25.73 10.39
CA LEU A 36 15.86 27.08 9.99
C LEU A 36 15.11 27.84 11.09
N GLY A 37 14.87 27.23 12.26
CA GLY A 37 14.09 27.81 13.35
C GLY A 37 12.62 28.10 13.00
N LYS A 38 12.07 27.38 12.01
CA LYS A 38 10.72 27.63 11.48
C LYS A 38 9.70 26.68 12.11
N ILE A 39 8.43 27.11 12.09
CA ILE A 39 7.31 26.33 12.63
C ILE A 39 6.90 25.25 11.62
N SER A 40 6.91 23.98 12.03
CA SER A 40 6.54 22.81 11.20
C SER A 40 5.15 22.90 10.56
N SER A 41 4.22 23.65 11.15
CA SER A 41 2.86 23.82 10.62
C SER A 41 2.80 24.62 9.31
N ARG A 42 3.85 25.39 8.98
CA ARG A 42 3.98 26.12 7.70
C ARG A 42 4.41 25.25 6.53
N TYR A 43 4.76 24.00 6.79
CA TYR A 43 5.23 23.06 5.79
C TYR A 43 4.32 21.85 5.75
N LYS A 44 4.00 21.39 4.54
CA LYS A 44 3.12 20.25 4.32
C LYS A 44 3.87 19.13 3.62
N ILE A 45 3.64 17.93 4.12
CA ILE A 45 4.05 16.67 3.52
C ILE A 45 2.77 16.01 3.04
N VAL A 46 2.74 15.60 1.78
CA VAL A 46 1.60 14.88 1.22
C VAL A 46 2.07 13.48 0.87
N TYR A 47 1.37 12.49 1.41
CA TYR A 47 1.53 11.09 1.07
C TYR A 47 0.34 10.63 0.24
N MET A 48 0.64 10.17 -0.97
CA MET A 48 -0.32 9.64 -1.92
C MET A 48 -0.19 8.12 -1.97
N ALA A 49 -1.25 7.43 -1.59
CA ALA A 49 -1.34 5.98 -1.72
C ALA A 49 -2.52 5.59 -2.61
N PRO A 50 -2.43 4.45 -3.32
CA PRO A 50 -3.44 4.06 -4.28
C PRO A 50 -4.73 3.56 -3.65
N VAL A 51 -4.79 3.20 -2.38
CA VAL A 51 -6.05 2.72 -1.80
C VAL A 51 -6.23 3.30 -0.42
N LYS A 52 -7.49 3.60 -0.07
CA LYS A 52 -7.85 4.16 1.24
C LYS A 52 -7.34 3.30 2.40
N SER A 53 -7.36 1.98 2.24
CA SER A 53 -6.84 1.05 3.25
C SER A 53 -5.35 1.25 3.53
N LEU A 54 -4.54 1.57 2.50
CA LEU A 54 -3.12 1.84 2.68
C LEU A 54 -2.90 3.23 3.30
N CYS A 55 -3.75 4.20 3.00
CA CYS A 55 -3.75 5.48 3.71
C CYS A 55 -4.10 5.30 5.21
N ASN A 56 -5.09 4.45 5.54
CA ASN A 56 -5.45 4.14 6.93
C ASN A 56 -4.29 3.50 7.67
N GLU A 57 -3.69 2.46 7.08
CA GLU A 57 -2.56 1.74 7.66
C GLU A 57 -1.38 2.68 7.93
N ARG A 58 -1.07 3.59 6.99
CA ARG A 58 -0.01 4.58 7.17
C ARG A 58 -0.40 5.67 8.16
N PHE A 59 -1.66 6.06 8.25
CA PHE A 59 -2.12 7.06 9.22
C PHE A 59 -1.97 6.54 10.65
N GLU A 60 -2.43 5.32 10.93
CA GLU A 60 -2.30 4.69 12.25
C GLU A 60 -0.83 4.58 12.70
N ASP A 61 0.06 4.21 11.77
CA ASP A 61 1.50 4.09 12.03
C ASP A 61 2.20 5.45 12.19
N TRP A 62 2.00 6.36 11.24
CA TRP A 62 2.70 7.64 11.20
C TRP A 62 2.20 8.65 12.21
N GLN A 63 0.92 8.58 12.60
CA GLN A 63 0.41 9.40 13.69
C GLN A 63 1.22 9.11 14.97
N GLN A 64 1.37 7.84 15.35
CA GLN A 64 2.11 7.45 16.55
C GLN A 64 3.61 7.83 16.49
N LYS A 65 4.22 7.76 15.30
CA LYS A 65 5.65 8.07 15.09
C LYS A 65 5.95 9.57 15.02
N PHE A 66 5.14 10.35 14.30
CA PHE A 66 5.44 11.73 13.93
C PHE A 66 4.67 12.78 14.73
N GLU A 67 3.53 12.45 15.35
CA GLU A 67 2.83 13.37 16.25
C GLU A 67 3.71 13.82 17.43
N PRO A 68 4.47 12.94 18.11
CA PRO A 68 5.42 13.35 19.16
C PRO A 68 6.54 14.26 18.66
N LEU A 69 6.84 14.25 17.36
CA LEU A 69 7.83 15.10 16.71
C LEU A 69 7.23 16.45 16.24
N GLY A 70 5.99 16.76 16.65
CA GLY A 70 5.29 17.99 16.24
C GLY A 70 4.84 17.99 14.79
N ALA A 71 4.69 16.81 14.17
CA ALA A 71 4.21 16.63 12.81
C ALA A 71 2.90 15.81 12.80
N PRO A 72 1.77 16.40 13.26
CA PRO A 72 0.49 15.70 13.32
C PRO A 72 0.00 15.31 11.93
N CYS A 73 -0.63 14.13 11.85
CA CYS A 73 -1.13 13.54 10.63
C CYS A 73 -2.64 13.77 10.46
N ILE A 74 -3.11 13.88 9.22
CA ILE A 74 -4.54 13.80 8.88
C ILE A 74 -4.75 12.93 7.66
N GLN A 75 -5.86 12.20 7.65
CA GLN A 75 -6.32 11.50 6.47
C GLN A 75 -7.34 12.34 5.67
N LEU A 76 -7.04 12.57 4.40
CA LEU A 76 -7.90 13.25 3.43
C LEU A 76 -8.26 12.27 2.31
N THR A 77 -9.32 11.49 2.48
CA THR A 77 -9.80 10.54 1.46
C THR A 77 -11.26 10.85 1.06
N GLY A 78 -11.83 10.06 0.16
CA GLY A 78 -13.17 10.30 -0.40
C GLY A 78 -14.32 10.37 0.62
N ASP A 79 -14.15 9.84 1.84
CA ASP A 79 -15.19 9.82 2.88
C ASP A 79 -15.01 10.98 3.89
N SER A 80 -13.95 11.77 3.76
CA SER A 80 -13.69 12.93 4.61
C SER A 80 -14.63 14.06 4.20
N ASN A 81 -15.65 14.33 5.03
CA ASN A 81 -16.59 15.46 4.88
C ASN A 81 -15.90 16.83 5.08
N ASN A 82 -14.66 16.84 5.60
CA ASN A 82 -13.90 18.06 5.81
C ASN A 82 -13.36 18.58 4.47
N GLU A 83 -14.16 19.40 3.81
CA GLU A 83 -13.72 20.25 2.70
C GLU A 83 -13.15 21.59 3.18
N ASP A 84 -13.16 21.84 4.50
CA ASP A 84 -12.52 23.00 5.09
C ASP A 84 -11.00 22.84 5.11
N TYR A 85 -10.38 23.22 3.99
CA TYR A 85 -8.92 23.28 3.82
C TYR A 85 -8.23 24.16 4.87
N PHE A 86 -8.97 25.00 5.59
CA PHE A 86 -8.47 25.76 6.74
C PHE A 86 -8.01 24.85 7.89
N GLU A 87 -8.72 23.74 8.15
CA GLU A 87 -8.34 22.79 9.20
C GLU A 87 -7.01 22.09 8.90
N LEU A 88 -6.68 21.90 7.61
CA LEU A 88 -5.42 21.30 7.16
C LEU A 88 -4.19 22.11 7.57
N GLN A 89 -4.35 23.38 7.93
CA GLN A 89 -3.24 24.20 8.42
C GLN A 89 -2.64 23.67 9.72
N LYS A 90 -3.42 22.97 10.54
CA LYS A 90 -2.97 22.38 11.82
C LYS A 90 -2.10 21.13 11.62
N TYR A 91 -2.25 20.44 10.50
CA TYR A 91 -1.62 19.15 10.24
C TYR A 91 -0.39 19.27 9.34
N THR A 92 0.72 18.62 9.68
CA THR A 92 1.94 18.66 8.86
C THR A 92 1.94 17.58 7.79
N ILE A 93 1.39 16.40 8.09
CA ILE A 93 1.37 15.25 7.17
C ILE A 93 -0.06 14.98 6.73
N ILE A 94 -0.29 14.95 5.41
CA ILE A 94 -1.59 14.71 4.79
C ILE A 94 -1.52 13.40 4.02
N LEU A 95 -2.30 12.40 4.44
CA LEU A 95 -2.40 11.11 3.77
C LEU A 95 -3.65 11.09 2.88
N THR A 96 -3.48 10.86 1.59
CA THR A 96 -4.55 11.02 0.60
C THR A 96 -4.44 10.04 -0.56
N THR A 97 -5.48 9.98 -1.40
CA THR A 97 -5.46 9.22 -2.66
C THR A 97 -5.24 10.15 -3.85
N PRO A 98 -4.74 9.65 -5.00
CA PRO A 98 -4.60 10.44 -6.21
C PRO A 98 -5.87 11.21 -6.62
N GLU A 99 -7.04 10.58 -6.51
CA GLU A 99 -8.31 11.20 -6.91
C GLU A 99 -8.69 12.38 -6.01
N LYS A 100 -8.47 12.25 -4.69
CA LYS A 100 -8.75 13.34 -3.76
C LYS A 100 -7.73 14.47 -3.94
N TRP A 101 -6.44 14.15 -4.09
CA TRP A 101 -5.39 15.16 -4.31
C TRP A 101 -5.53 15.88 -5.67
N ASP A 102 -5.96 15.17 -6.72
CA ASP A 102 -6.29 15.78 -8.01
C ASP A 102 -7.38 16.85 -7.83
N ARG A 103 -8.46 16.57 -7.10
CA ARG A 103 -9.51 17.57 -6.82
C ARG A 103 -8.97 18.80 -6.09
N VAL A 104 -8.11 18.61 -5.08
CA VAL A 104 -7.49 19.73 -4.34
C VAL A 104 -6.66 20.62 -5.26
N THR A 105 -5.86 19.99 -6.13
CA THR A 105 -4.96 20.71 -7.03
C THR A 105 -5.67 21.29 -8.25
N ARG A 106 -6.84 20.79 -8.68
CA ARG A 106 -7.65 21.42 -9.75
C ARG A 106 -8.06 22.83 -9.39
N VAL A 107 -8.38 23.06 -8.12
CA VAL A 107 -8.81 24.38 -7.59
C VAL A 107 -7.67 25.06 -6.83
N TRP A 108 -6.41 24.80 -7.21
CA TRP A 108 -5.24 25.27 -6.48
C TRP A 108 -5.17 26.80 -6.30
N ARG A 109 -5.82 27.59 -7.15
CA ARG A 109 -5.88 29.06 -6.98
C ARG A 109 -6.65 29.46 -5.72
N ASN A 110 -7.73 28.75 -5.42
CA ASN A 110 -8.48 28.94 -4.18
C ASN A 110 -7.70 28.38 -2.98
N ASN A 111 -6.93 27.32 -3.22
CA ASN A 111 -6.10 26.64 -2.21
C ASN A 111 -4.62 27.05 -2.28
N LYS A 112 -4.31 28.28 -2.75
CA LYS A 112 -2.93 28.69 -3.08
C LYS A 112 -1.99 28.54 -1.88
N ASN A 113 -2.47 28.94 -0.70
CA ASN A 113 -1.74 28.83 0.56
C ASN A 113 -1.35 27.38 0.88
N LEU A 114 -2.29 26.44 0.76
CA LEU A 114 -2.03 25.03 1.05
C LEU A 114 -0.97 24.47 0.10
N VAL A 115 -1.16 24.67 -1.22
CA VAL A 115 -0.28 24.09 -2.24
C VAL A 115 1.14 24.69 -2.15
N GLN A 116 1.28 25.98 -1.86
CA GLN A 116 2.57 26.65 -1.63
C GLN A 116 3.35 26.07 -0.44
N MET A 117 2.64 25.63 0.60
CA MET A 117 3.24 25.05 1.79
C MET A 117 3.72 23.60 1.57
N VAL A 118 3.29 22.92 0.51
CA VAL A 118 3.72 21.54 0.22
C VAL A 118 5.19 21.54 -0.21
N LYS A 119 6.04 20.91 0.61
CA LYS A 119 7.49 20.80 0.34
C LYS A 119 7.95 19.37 0.09
N LEU A 120 7.13 18.38 0.40
CA LEU A 120 7.43 16.98 0.14
C LEU A 120 6.19 16.26 -0.34
N LEU A 121 6.29 15.62 -1.49
CA LEU A 121 5.27 14.76 -2.05
C LEU A 121 5.80 13.33 -2.14
N LEU A 122 5.18 12.43 -1.39
CA LEU A 122 5.52 11.02 -1.28
C LEU A 122 4.51 10.24 -2.11
N ILE A 123 4.95 9.53 -3.15
CA ILE A 123 4.10 8.77 -4.05
C ILE A 123 4.37 7.28 -3.84
N ASP A 124 3.42 6.60 -3.20
CA ASP A 124 3.48 5.14 -3.08
C ASP A 124 2.81 4.46 -4.27
N GLU A 125 3.36 3.33 -4.64
CA GLU A 125 2.95 2.51 -5.77
C GLU A 125 2.86 3.26 -7.11
N VAL A 126 3.88 4.07 -7.43
CA VAL A 126 3.97 4.86 -8.68
C VAL A 126 3.81 4.05 -9.97
N HIS A 127 4.03 2.73 -9.96
CA HIS A 127 3.75 1.84 -11.10
C HIS A 127 2.31 1.89 -11.62
N LEU A 128 1.36 2.35 -10.78
CA LEU A 128 -0.03 2.51 -11.15
C LEU A 128 -0.27 3.66 -12.14
N LEU A 129 0.77 4.45 -12.47
CA LEU A 129 0.73 5.32 -13.64
C LEU A 129 0.40 4.55 -14.94
N ASN A 130 0.73 3.26 -15.01
CA ASN A 130 0.40 2.41 -16.16
C ASN A 130 -1.04 1.86 -16.14
N GLU A 131 -1.83 2.12 -15.10
CA GLU A 131 -3.22 1.68 -15.00
C GLU A 131 -4.14 2.66 -15.76
N GLU A 132 -4.99 2.16 -16.67
CA GLU A 132 -5.78 3.00 -17.58
C GLU A 132 -6.68 4.03 -16.87
N GLU A 133 -7.42 3.62 -15.83
CA GLU A 133 -8.38 4.51 -15.17
C GLU A 133 -7.71 5.43 -14.13
N ARG A 134 -6.81 4.87 -13.32
CA ARG A 134 -6.29 5.52 -12.10
C ARG A 134 -4.97 6.24 -12.34
N GLY A 135 -4.16 5.74 -13.27
CA GLY A 135 -2.86 6.29 -13.63
C GLY A 135 -2.96 7.73 -14.12
N ALA A 136 -3.89 8.01 -15.03
CA ALA A 136 -4.12 9.36 -15.58
C ALA A 136 -4.43 10.40 -14.50
N THR A 137 -5.14 10.00 -13.43
CA THR A 137 -5.47 10.92 -12.32
C THR A 137 -4.23 11.23 -11.48
N MET A 138 -3.40 10.22 -11.20
CA MET A 138 -2.12 10.42 -10.51
C MET A 138 -1.18 11.30 -11.35
N GLU A 139 -1.05 11.01 -12.65
CA GLU A 139 -0.23 11.78 -13.58
C GLU A 139 -0.66 13.25 -13.62
N ALA A 140 -1.96 13.52 -13.79
CA ALA A 140 -2.51 14.86 -13.82
C ALA A 140 -2.23 15.64 -12.52
N ALA A 141 -2.38 15.00 -11.36
CA ALA A 141 -2.12 15.63 -10.07
C ALA A 141 -0.62 16.00 -9.91
N LEU A 142 0.27 15.09 -10.26
CA LEU A 142 1.73 15.28 -10.15
C LEU A 142 2.25 16.33 -11.14
N SER A 143 1.85 16.24 -12.41
CA SER A 143 2.17 17.23 -13.43
C SER A 143 1.67 18.63 -13.04
N ARG A 144 0.47 18.72 -12.47
CA ARG A 144 -0.07 20.01 -12.01
C ARG A 144 0.74 20.57 -10.84
N MET A 145 1.18 19.74 -9.89
CA MET A 145 2.06 20.19 -8.81
C MET A 145 3.38 20.77 -9.34
N LYS A 146 3.98 20.16 -10.37
CA LYS A 146 5.17 20.71 -11.05
C LYS A 146 4.88 22.08 -11.67
N THR A 147 3.77 22.21 -12.40
CA THR A 147 3.37 23.47 -13.04
C THR A 147 3.10 24.57 -12.02
N ILE A 148 2.37 24.25 -10.94
CA ILE A 148 2.09 25.21 -9.86
C ILE A 148 3.41 25.67 -9.23
N GLN A 149 4.32 24.74 -8.92
CA GLN A 149 5.62 25.07 -8.36
C GLN A 149 6.44 26.00 -9.28
N ALA A 150 6.38 25.79 -10.60
CA ALA A 150 7.03 26.66 -11.58
C ALA A 150 6.42 28.08 -11.61
N VAL A 151 5.09 28.19 -11.62
CA VAL A 151 4.38 29.48 -11.59
C VAL A 151 4.71 30.25 -10.30
N LEU A 152 4.65 29.58 -9.15
CA LEU A 152 4.94 30.19 -7.86
C LEU A 152 6.39 30.70 -7.74
N GLN A 153 7.33 30.00 -8.38
CA GLN A 153 8.72 30.44 -8.45
C GLN A 153 8.93 31.62 -9.39
N GLY A 154 8.16 31.71 -10.48
CA GLY A 154 8.20 32.83 -11.43
C GLY A 154 7.58 34.12 -10.86
N GLU A 155 6.53 34.00 -10.03
CA GLU A 155 5.86 35.15 -9.38
C GLU A 155 6.70 35.75 -8.23
N SER A 156 7.62 34.99 -7.64
CA SER A 156 8.40 35.42 -6.47
C SER A 156 9.71 36.09 -6.89
N MET A 157 9.68 37.41 -7.14
CA MET A 157 10.87 38.25 -7.42
C MET A 157 11.89 38.34 -6.26
N CYS A 158 11.54 37.89 -5.05
CA CYS A 158 12.42 37.86 -3.89
C CYS A 158 12.56 36.43 -3.36
N LYS A 159 13.49 35.65 -3.90
CA LYS A 159 13.96 34.44 -3.21
C LYS A 159 14.91 34.87 -2.10
N THR A 160 14.49 34.76 -0.85
CA THR A 160 15.45 34.37 0.18
C THR A 160 15.86 32.93 -0.15
N THR A 161 17.16 32.69 -0.29
CA THR A 161 17.78 31.41 -0.70
C THR A 161 17.53 30.25 0.27
N SER A 162 16.71 30.45 1.31
CA SER A 162 16.59 29.57 2.48
C SER A 162 15.29 28.76 2.57
N GLU A 163 14.34 28.92 1.64
CA GLU A 163 13.11 28.11 1.66
C GLU A 163 13.28 26.79 0.89
N PRO A 164 12.90 25.64 1.47
CA PRO A 164 12.95 24.37 0.77
C PRO A 164 11.99 24.37 -0.44
N SER A 165 12.49 23.87 -1.57
CA SER A 165 11.66 23.60 -2.75
C SER A 165 10.85 22.33 -2.60
N LEU A 166 9.75 22.20 -3.34
CA LEU A 166 8.98 20.96 -3.44
C LEU A 166 9.90 19.81 -3.86
N ARG A 167 9.86 18.70 -3.12
CA ARG A 167 10.59 17.47 -3.40
C ARG A 167 9.63 16.31 -3.66
N PHE A 168 9.81 15.60 -4.76
CA PHE A 168 9.11 14.34 -5.05
C PHE A 168 9.93 13.13 -4.60
N VAL A 169 9.28 12.19 -3.93
CA VAL A 169 9.83 10.87 -3.61
C VAL A 169 8.79 9.83 -4.01
N ALA A 170 9.04 9.13 -5.11
CA ALA A 170 8.21 8.07 -5.62
C ALA A 170 8.83 6.70 -5.34
N ALA A 171 8.02 5.73 -4.95
CA ALA A 171 8.47 4.36 -4.78
C ALA A 171 7.43 3.35 -5.28
N SER A 172 7.88 2.19 -5.77
CA SER A 172 7.01 1.07 -6.10
C SER A 172 7.75 -0.27 -6.13
N ALA A 173 7.00 -1.37 -6.02
CA ALA A 173 7.50 -2.74 -6.08
C ALA A 173 8.20 -3.09 -7.40
N THR A 174 7.54 -2.81 -8.52
CA THR A 174 7.97 -3.27 -9.84
C THR A 174 7.47 -2.31 -10.90
N PHE A 175 8.37 -1.49 -11.44
CA PHE A 175 8.10 -0.77 -12.69
C PHE A 175 9.40 -0.66 -13.49
N PRO A 176 9.38 -1.02 -14.78
CA PRO A 176 10.58 -1.05 -15.61
C PRO A 176 11.14 0.35 -15.88
N ASN A 177 10.29 1.37 -15.86
CA ASN A 177 10.59 2.73 -16.31
C ASN A 177 10.90 3.68 -15.13
N VAL A 178 11.78 3.24 -14.22
CA VAL A 178 12.15 4.04 -13.03
C VAL A 178 12.98 5.26 -13.40
N GLU A 179 13.80 5.12 -14.43
CA GLU A 179 14.58 6.20 -15.04
C GLU A 179 13.65 7.26 -15.63
N ASP A 180 12.69 6.86 -16.48
CA ASP A 180 11.72 7.79 -17.09
C ASP A 180 10.87 8.50 -16.03
N THR A 181 10.51 7.81 -14.95
CA THR A 181 9.77 8.42 -13.84
C THR A 181 10.63 9.44 -13.09
N ALA A 182 11.91 9.14 -12.87
CA ALA A 182 12.83 10.10 -12.25
C ALA A 182 12.99 11.34 -13.13
N GLU A 183 13.16 11.16 -14.44
CA GLU A 183 13.25 12.23 -15.44
C GLU A 183 11.96 13.05 -15.49
N TRP A 184 10.81 12.40 -15.52
CA TRP A 184 9.51 13.07 -15.50
C TRP A 184 9.27 13.86 -14.21
N LEU A 185 9.84 13.46 -13.06
CA LEU A 185 9.73 14.21 -11.81
C LEU A 185 10.73 15.38 -11.70
N GLU A 186 11.65 15.53 -12.65
CA GLU A 186 12.65 16.60 -12.61
C GLU A 186 12.03 17.99 -12.63
N THR A 187 12.70 18.92 -11.94
CA THR A 187 12.43 20.35 -12.07
C THR A 187 13.66 21.03 -12.67
N PRO A 188 13.53 22.21 -13.30
CA PRO A 188 14.66 22.90 -13.93
C PRO A 188 15.88 23.10 -13.02
N ASN A 189 15.65 23.17 -11.70
CA ASN A 189 16.68 23.41 -10.69
C ASN A 189 17.07 22.14 -9.89
N CYS A 190 16.41 21.00 -10.12
CA CYS A 190 16.66 19.79 -9.34
C CYS A 190 16.40 18.52 -10.18
N ARG A 191 17.48 17.76 -10.41
CA ARG A 191 17.43 16.47 -11.11
C ARG A 191 16.84 15.37 -10.24
N GLY A 192 16.25 14.39 -10.91
CA GLY A 192 15.70 13.18 -10.35
C GLY A 192 16.77 12.10 -10.29
N ILE A 193 16.73 11.31 -9.23
CA ILE A 193 17.59 10.14 -9.09
C ILE A 193 16.70 8.91 -9.17
N ALA A 194 16.99 8.03 -10.11
CA ALA A 194 16.43 6.69 -10.16
C ALA A 194 17.28 5.74 -9.32
N TYR A 195 16.62 4.88 -8.53
CA TYR A 195 17.28 3.78 -7.82
C TYR A 195 16.52 2.49 -8.04
N LYS A 196 17.20 1.48 -8.56
CA LYS A 196 16.62 0.16 -8.84
C LYS A 196 17.24 -0.87 -7.91
N MET A 197 16.44 -1.40 -6.99
CA MET A 197 16.81 -2.55 -6.17
C MET A 197 16.42 -3.84 -6.89
N ASN A 198 17.38 -4.70 -7.12
CA ASN A 198 17.15 -6.01 -7.72
C ASN A 198 16.47 -6.95 -6.71
N GLU A 199 15.80 -8.01 -7.19
CA GLU A 199 15.17 -9.01 -6.32
C GLU A 199 16.15 -9.66 -5.33
N ASN A 200 17.42 -9.76 -5.71
CA ASN A 200 18.49 -10.30 -4.87
C ASN A 200 18.75 -9.45 -3.60
N LEU A 201 18.34 -8.18 -3.58
CA LEU A 201 18.49 -7.29 -2.42
C LEU A 201 17.33 -7.42 -1.43
N ARG A 202 16.38 -8.33 -1.67
CA ARG A 202 15.27 -8.57 -0.74
C ARG A 202 15.80 -9.17 0.57
N PRO A 203 15.46 -8.59 1.74
CA PRO A 203 15.89 -9.14 3.03
C PRO A 203 15.48 -10.60 3.21
N VAL A 204 14.29 -10.96 2.70
CA VAL A 204 13.79 -12.33 2.64
C VAL A 204 13.71 -12.76 1.17
N GLN A 205 14.66 -13.60 0.75
CA GLN A 205 14.75 -14.09 -0.62
C GLN A 205 13.45 -14.79 -1.05
N LEU A 206 12.99 -14.50 -2.27
CA LEU A 206 11.78 -15.09 -2.83
C LEU A 206 12.15 -16.28 -3.73
N ARG A 207 11.71 -17.48 -3.39
CA ARG A 207 11.74 -18.63 -4.30
C ARG A 207 10.44 -18.67 -5.09
N LYS A 208 10.54 -18.54 -6.42
CA LYS A 208 9.40 -18.64 -7.34
C LYS A 208 9.37 -20.05 -7.94
N VAL A 209 8.19 -20.67 -7.93
CA VAL A 209 7.95 -21.96 -8.59
C VAL A 209 6.68 -21.81 -9.43
N VAL A 210 6.80 -22.08 -10.73
CA VAL A 210 5.67 -22.02 -11.67
C VAL A 210 5.31 -23.45 -12.07
N LEU A 211 4.08 -23.86 -11.79
CA LEU A 211 3.57 -25.18 -12.14
C LEU A 211 2.57 -25.02 -13.28
N GLY A 212 2.96 -25.46 -14.47
CA GLY A 212 2.08 -25.49 -15.64
C GLY A 212 1.09 -26.65 -15.55
N TYR A 213 -0.19 -26.36 -15.76
CA TYR A 213 -1.23 -27.39 -15.87
C TYR A 213 -1.91 -27.26 -17.24
N PRO A 214 -2.02 -28.34 -18.01
CA PRO A 214 -2.69 -28.29 -19.30
C PRO A 214 -4.18 -28.00 -19.10
N CYS A 215 -4.69 -27.00 -19.82
CA CYS A 215 -6.11 -26.71 -19.93
C CYS A 215 -6.57 -27.18 -21.32
N SER A 216 -7.57 -28.06 -21.36
CA SER A 216 -8.19 -28.49 -22.61
C SER A 216 -9.18 -27.41 -23.07
N ASP A 217 -9.25 -27.14 -24.37
CA ASP A 217 -10.20 -26.17 -24.95
C ASP A 217 -11.67 -26.50 -24.65
N SER A 218 -11.96 -27.77 -24.32
CA SER A 218 -13.28 -28.24 -23.92
C SER A 218 -13.66 -27.94 -22.45
N LEU A 219 -12.71 -27.52 -21.62
CA LEU A 219 -12.95 -27.17 -20.22
C LEU A 219 -13.25 -25.68 -20.08
N SER A 220 -14.33 -25.36 -19.39
CA SER A 220 -14.54 -23.98 -18.96
C SER A 220 -13.49 -23.56 -17.93
N GLU A 221 -13.14 -22.28 -17.93
CA GLU A 221 -12.20 -21.69 -16.97
C GLU A 221 -12.57 -22.03 -15.52
N PHE A 222 -13.87 -21.98 -15.18
CA PHE A 222 -14.37 -22.38 -13.87
C PHE A 222 -14.05 -23.84 -13.51
N ARG A 223 -14.20 -24.77 -14.46
CA ARG A 223 -13.89 -26.19 -14.23
C ARG A 223 -12.39 -26.42 -14.13
N PHE A 224 -11.61 -25.68 -14.91
CA PHE A 224 -10.16 -25.71 -14.81
C PHE A 224 -9.70 -25.20 -13.44
N ASP A 225 -10.14 -24.03 -12.99
CA ASP A 225 -9.83 -23.47 -11.66
C ASP A 225 -10.20 -24.43 -10.54
N LEU A 226 -11.40 -25.01 -10.58
CA LEU A 226 -11.83 -26.03 -9.61
C LEU A 226 -10.90 -27.24 -9.60
N SER A 227 -10.42 -27.69 -10.76
CA SER A 227 -9.46 -28.79 -10.86
C SER A 227 -8.12 -28.45 -10.21
N LEU A 228 -7.71 -27.18 -10.23
CA LEU A 228 -6.50 -26.70 -9.55
C LEU A 228 -6.69 -26.69 -8.03
N SER A 229 -7.88 -26.34 -7.52
CA SER A 229 -8.17 -26.38 -6.08
C SER A 229 -7.93 -27.76 -5.46
N TYR A 230 -8.25 -28.84 -6.19
CA TYR A 230 -7.97 -30.21 -5.71
C TYR A 230 -6.48 -30.57 -5.67
N LYS A 231 -5.63 -29.89 -6.45
CA LYS A 231 -4.18 -30.11 -6.48
C LYS A 231 -3.45 -29.31 -5.40
N LEU A 232 -4.07 -28.25 -4.86
CA LEU A 232 -3.45 -27.34 -3.90
C LEU A 232 -2.93 -28.02 -2.63
N GLY A 233 -3.62 -29.06 -2.12
CA GLY A 233 -3.16 -29.77 -0.92
C GLY A 233 -1.74 -30.31 -1.07
N HIS A 234 -1.46 -30.97 -2.21
CA HIS A 234 -0.12 -31.48 -2.53
C HIS A 234 0.89 -30.35 -2.73
N VAL A 235 0.50 -29.27 -3.43
CA VAL A 235 1.37 -28.10 -3.64
C VAL A 235 1.76 -27.47 -2.30
N ILE A 236 0.81 -27.25 -1.40
CA ILE A 236 1.07 -26.71 -0.06
C ILE A 236 1.99 -27.64 0.72
N GLN A 237 1.74 -28.95 0.73
CA GLN A 237 2.60 -29.91 1.43
C GLN A 237 4.03 -29.94 0.88
N THR A 238 4.20 -29.78 -0.44
CA THR A 238 5.51 -29.81 -1.10
C THR A 238 6.33 -28.56 -0.79
N TYR A 239 5.72 -27.37 -0.79
CA TYR A 239 6.45 -26.09 -0.78
C TYR A 239 6.33 -25.27 0.50
N SER A 240 5.31 -25.50 1.34
CA SER A 240 5.08 -24.65 2.51
C SER A 240 6.07 -24.88 3.65
N GLU A 241 6.70 -26.07 3.71
CA GLU A 241 7.55 -26.48 4.85
C GLU A 241 6.86 -26.33 6.21
N GLY A 242 5.53 -26.48 6.26
CA GLY A 242 4.76 -26.28 7.49
C GLY A 242 4.58 -24.80 7.90
N LYS A 243 4.91 -23.84 7.03
CA LYS A 243 4.71 -22.39 7.25
C LYS A 243 3.32 -21.92 6.76
N PRO A 244 2.76 -20.86 7.35
CA PRO A 244 1.47 -20.31 6.93
C PRO A 244 1.43 -20.00 5.43
N THR A 245 0.35 -20.38 4.76
CA THR A 245 0.20 -20.29 3.31
C THR A 245 -1.03 -19.46 2.94
N LEU A 246 -0.82 -18.42 2.13
CA LEU A 246 -1.91 -17.66 1.49
C LEU A 246 -2.21 -18.25 0.11
N VAL A 247 -3.49 -18.53 -0.15
CA VAL A 247 -3.97 -18.99 -1.46
C VAL A 247 -4.85 -17.91 -2.05
N PHE A 248 -4.45 -17.29 -3.15
CA PHE A 248 -5.29 -16.30 -3.82
C PHE A 248 -6.21 -16.98 -4.85
N CYS A 249 -7.49 -16.58 -4.87
CA CYS A 249 -8.46 -17.09 -5.85
C CYS A 249 -9.19 -15.94 -6.55
N ALA A 250 -9.59 -16.17 -7.81
CA ALA A 250 -10.12 -15.15 -8.70
C ALA A 250 -11.54 -14.68 -8.38
N THR A 251 -12.32 -15.45 -7.60
CA THR A 251 -13.70 -15.08 -7.22
C THR A 251 -14.00 -15.36 -5.76
N ARG A 252 -14.92 -14.61 -5.15
CA ARG A 252 -15.39 -14.89 -3.77
C ARG A 252 -15.92 -16.31 -3.60
N LYS A 253 -16.58 -16.86 -4.62
CA LYS A 253 -17.08 -18.25 -4.62
C LYS A 253 -15.93 -19.27 -4.63
N SER A 254 -14.93 -19.08 -5.50
CA SER A 254 -13.75 -19.95 -5.59
C SER A 254 -12.93 -19.97 -4.29
N VAL A 255 -12.86 -18.83 -3.58
CA VAL A 255 -12.21 -18.72 -2.27
C VAL A 255 -12.84 -19.65 -1.24
N VAL A 256 -14.17 -19.62 -1.12
CA VAL A 256 -14.91 -20.49 -0.19
C VAL A 256 -14.78 -21.95 -0.63
N GLN A 257 -14.96 -22.25 -1.91
CA GLN A 257 -14.85 -23.61 -2.44
C GLN A 257 -13.47 -24.21 -2.21
N THR A 258 -12.41 -23.46 -2.47
CA THR A 258 -11.01 -23.88 -2.26
C THR A 258 -10.74 -24.20 -0.80
N ALA A 259 -11.17 -23.33 0.13
CA ALA A 259 -11.01 -23.59 1.56
C ALA A 259 -11.76 -24.86 2.00
N CYS A 260 -13.00 -25.05 1.54
CA CYS A 260 -13.78 -26.26 1.85
C CYS A 260 -13.15 -27.54 1.27
N ILE A 261 -12.58 -27.48 0.07
CA ILE A 261 -11.88 -28.62 -0.56
C ILE A 261 -10.64 -28.99 0.27
N LEU A 262 -9.82 -28.00 0.64
CA LEU A 262 -8.65 -28.20 1.47
C LEU A 262 -9.02 -28.76 2.85
N ALA A 263 -10.11 -28.27 3.46
CA ALA A 263 -10.59 -28.75 4.76
C ALA A 263 -11.04 -30.22 4.76
N LYS A 264 -11.37 -30.78 3.60
CA LYS A 264 -11.70 -32.21 3.44
C LYS A 264 -10.45 -33.08 3.29
N SER A 265 -9.42 -32.59 2.61
CA SER A 265 -8.22 -33.38 2.27
C SER A 265 -7.07 -33.20 3.26
N THR A 266 -7.06 -32.11 4.04
CA THR A 266 -5.94 -31.76 4.91
C THR A 266 -6.41 -31.32 6.29
N HIS A 267 -5.61 -31.63 7.30
CA HIS A 267 -5.90 -31.31 8.70
C HIS A 267 -4.65 -30.69 9.33
N PHE A 268 -4.71 -29.39 9.61
CA PHE A 268 -3.57 -28.61 10.09
C PHE A 268 -3.67 -28.31 11.59
N VAL A 269 -4.09 -29.30 12.38
CA VAL A 269 -4.14 -29.21 13.84
C VAL A 269 -2.87 -29.81 14.44
N LYS A 270 -2.05 -28.93 15.03
CA LYS A 270 -0.71 -29.29 15.54
C LYS A 270 -0.75 -30.02 16.89
N HIS A 271 -1.53 -29.53 17.85
CA HIS A 271 -1.60 -30.05 19.22
C HIS A 271 -2.92 -29.67 19.91
N SER A 272 -3.19 -30.25 21.09
CA SER A 272 -4.49 -30.11 21.79
C SER A 272 -4.85 -28.66 22.14
N GLN A 273 -3.88 -27.85 22.58
CA GLN A 273 -4.11 -26.42 22.88
C GLN A 273 -4.49 -25.63 21.62
N HIS A 274 -3.82 -25.88 20.50
CA HIS A 274 -4.17 -25.28 19.22
C HIS A 274 -5.60 -25.67 18.81
N LYS A 275 -5.99 -26.94 19.00
CA LYS A 275 -7.37 -27.37 18.74
C LYS A 275 -8.39 -26.60 19.57
N GLN A 276 -8.12 -26.34 20.85
CA GLN A 276 -9.00 -25.54 21.72
C GLN A 276 -9.14 -24.10 21.20
N GLN A 277 -8.04 -23.46 20.81
CA GLN A 277 -8.05 -22.12 20.22
C GLN A 277 -8.91 -22.05 18.93
N LEU A 278 -8.81 -23.07 18.07
CA LEU A 278 -9.64 -23.14 16.86
C LEU A 278 -11.13 -23.32 17.18
N ILE A 279 -11.46 -24.09 18.23
CA ILE A 279 -12.85 -24.28 18.69
C ILE A 279 -13.42 -22.98 19.26
N GLU A 280 -12.68 -22.30 20.13
CA GLU A 280 -13.08 -20.99 20.69
C GLU A 280 -13.31 -19.96 19.58
N CYS A 281 -12.42 -19.94 18.60
CA CYS A 281 -12.54 -19.09 17.43
C CYS A 281 -13.78 -19.42 16.59
N ALA A 282 -14.01 -20.72 16.31
CA ALA A 282 -15.20 -21.19 15.58
C ALA A 282 -16.51 -20.84 16.30
N ASN A 283 -16.53 -20.78 17.64
CA ASN A 283 -17.72 -20.43 18.39
C ASN A 283 -18.08 -18.93 18.30
N ARG A 284 -17.12 -18.08 17.95
CA ARG A 284 -17.30 -16.63 17.80
C ARG A 284 -17.68 -16.21 16.38
N MET A 285 -17.61 -17.13 15.41
CA MET A 285 -17.82 -16.84 14.00
C MET A 285 -19.28 -16.88 13.60
N HIS A 286 -19.67 -16.02 12.65
CA HIS A 286 -21.03 -15.99 12.12
C HIS A 286 -21.19 -16.90 10.90
N GLU A 287 -20.18 -16.96 10.02
CA GLU A 287 -20.25 -17.74 8.79
C GLU A 287 -20.08 -19.25 9.03
N THR A 288 -21.12 -20.03 8.72
CA THR A 288 -21.16 -21.49 8.95
C THR A 288 -20.03 -22.25 8.26
N LYS A 289 -19.73 -21.96 7.00
CA LYS A 289 -18.65 -22.66 6.27
C LYS A 289 -17.28 -22.32 6.84
N LEU A 290 -17.12 -21.10 7.35
CA LEU A 290 -15.86 -20.66 7.96
C LEU A 290 -15.61 -21.42 9.27
N ARG A 291 -16.66 -21.63 10.07
CA ARG A 291 -16.62 -22.46 11.29
C ARG A 291 -16.18 -23.89 11.02
N GLU A 292 -16.66 -24.49 9.93
CA GLU A 292 -16.25 -25.85 9.56
C GLU A 292 -14.79 -25.92 9.13
N CYS A 293 -14.35 -24.95 8.32
CA CYS A 293 -12.97 -24.91 7.80
C CYS A 293 -11.95 -24.65 8.91
N ILE A 294 -12.24 -23.70 9.83
CA ILE A 294 -11.26 -23.28 10.84
C ILE A 294 -10.92 -24.40 11.82
N LEU A 295 -11.84 -25.33 12.09
CA LEU A 295 -11.58 -26.52 12.91
C LEU A 295 -10.51 -27.45 12.30
N LYS A 296 -10.17 -27.26 11.03
CA LYS A 296 -9.10 -27.94 10.29
C LYS A 296 -7.83 -27.10 10.15
N GLY A 297 -7.79 -25.91 10.74
CA GLY A 297 -6.70 -24.95 10.59
C GLY A 297 -6.70 -24.21 9.23
N ILE A 298 -7.85 -24.15 8.55
CA ILE A 298 -8.02 -23.54 7.22
C ILE A 298 -9.10 -22.47 7.28
N GLY A 299 -8.85 -21.32 6.67
CA GLY A 299 -9.80 -20.21 6.66
C GLY A 299 -9.98 -19.62 5.27
N PHE A 300 -10.94 -18.72 5.14
CA PHE A 300 -11.09 -17.91 3.94
C PHE A 300 -11.43 -16.46 4.26
N HIS A 301 -11.04 -15.55 3.36
CA HIS A 301 -11.20 -14.11 3.53
C HIS A 301 -11.67 -13.43 2.25
N HIS A 302 -12.81 -12.73 2.33
CA HIS A 302 -13.31 -11.88 1.26
C HIS A 302 -14.21 -10.76 1.82
N ALA A 303 -14.43 -9.70 1.04
CA ALA A 303 -15.21 -8.53 1.47
C ALA A 303 -16.68 -8.82 1.84
N GLY A 304 -17.26 -9.94 1.40
CA GLY A 304 -18.62 -10.37 1.79
C GLY A 304 -18.74 -10.96 3.21
N LEU A 305 -17.64 -11.15 3.94
CA LEU A 305 -17.68 -11.60 5.33
C LEU A 305 -17.95 -10.42 6.27
N SER A 306 -18.54 -10.73 7.43
CA SER A 306 -18.69 -9.76 8.52
C SER A 306 -17.33 -9.17 8.92
N LEU A 307 -17.31 -7.91 9.40
CA LEU A 307 -16.06 -7.28 9.84
C LEU A 307 -15.40 -8.06 11.00
N SER A 308 -16.22 -8.62 11.90
CA SER A 308 -15.77 -9.46 13.01
C SER A 308 -15.06 -10.73 12.51
N ASP A 309 -15.68 -11.47 11.58
CA ASP A 309 -15.08 -12.69 11.02
C ASP A 309 -13.77 -12.39 10.28
N ARG A 310 -13.71 -11.28 9.51
CA ARG A 310 -12.50 -10.86 8.79
C ARG A 310 -11.35 -10.56 9.74
N ARG A 311 -11.59 -9.75 10.77
CA ARG A 311 -10.58 -9.39 11.79
C ARG A 311 -10.07 -10.63 12.53
N LEU A 312 -10.99 -11.52 12.90
CA LEU A 312 -10.64 -12.76 13.58
C LEU A 312 -9.76 -13.66 12.69
N MET A 313 -10.03 -13.71 11.38
CA MET A 313 -9.21 -14.49 10.45
C MET A 313 -7.83 -13.91 10.21
N GLU A 314 -7.73 -12.58 10.11
CA GLU A 314 -6.46 -11.88 10.05
C GLU A 314 -5.62 -12.13 11.30
N GLU A 315 -6.22 -11.99 12.50
CA GLU A 315 -5.55 -12.24 13.77
C GLU A 315 -5.04 -13.68 13.89
N MET A 316 -5.87 -14.68 13.58
CA MET A 316 -5.49 -16.09 13.66
C MET A 316 -4.38 -16.45 12.66
N PHE A 317 -4.38 -15.84 11.48
CA PHE A 317 -3.33 -16.07 10.48
C PHE A 317 -2.01 -15.40 10.88
N VAL A 318 -2.05 -14.15 11.34
CA VAL A 318 -0.86 -13.41 11.82
C VAL A 318 -0.20 -14.12 13.01
N ARG A 319 -1.00 -14.67 13.95
CA ARG A 319 -0.51 -15.47 15.07
C ARG A 319 -0.09 -16.89 14.70
N THR A 320 -0.16 -17.26 13.42
CA THR A 320 0.23 -18.59 12.90
C THR A 320 -0.58 -19.77 13.45
N HIS A 321 -1.77 -19.49 14.00
CA HIS A 321 -2.75 -20.51 14.35
C HIS A 321 -3.44 -21.05 13.10
N LEU A 322 -3.71 -20.18 12.12
CA LEU A 322 -4.23 -20.62 10.83
C LEU A 322 -3.09 -20.99 9.88
N GLN A 323 -3.11 -22.22 9.36
CA GLN A 323 -2.07 -22.72 8.47
C GLN A 323 -2.30 -22.29 7.01
N VAL A 324 -3.56 -22.27 6.57
CA VAL A 324 -3.91 -21.89 5.20
C VAL A 324 -5.05 -20.88 5.21
N LEU A 325 -4.88 -19.78 4.48
CA LEU A 325 -5.91 -18.77 4.29
C LEU A 325 -6.14 -18.52 2.80
N SER A 326 -7.33 -18.89 2.33
CA SER A 326 -7.77 -18.57 0.97
C SER A 326 -8.30 -17.14 0.91
N LYS A 327 -7.77 -16.29 0.04
CA LYS A 327 -8.09 -14.86 -0.03
C LYS A 327 -8.55 -14.45 -1.43
N TYR A 328 -9.60 -13.63 -1.48
CA TYR A 328 -10.05 -13.05 -2.75
C TYR A 328 -9.06 -11.96 -3.19
N LEU A 329 -8.58 -12.07 -4.42
CA LEU A 329 -7.84 -10.99 -5.08
C LEU A 329 -8.43 -10.79 -6.48
N PRO A 330 -9.13 -9.66 -6.74
CA PRO A 330 -9.61 -9.36 -8.07
C PRO A 330 -8.41 -9.11 -9.01
N HIS A 331 -8.54 -9.50 -10.27
CA HIS A 331 -7.55 -9.26 -11.33
C HIS A 331 -6.17 -9.91 -11.12
N ILE A 332 -6.12 -11.17 -10.67
CA ILE A 332 -4.92 -12.00 -10.86
C ILE A 332 -4.87 -12.43 -12.32
N LEU A 333 -4.59 -11.51 -13.23
CA LEU A 333 -4.16 -11.78 -14.60
C LEU A 333 -3.33 -10.59 -15.09
#